data_AF-A0A7S0G2L9-F1
#
_entry.id   AF-A0A7S0G2L9-F1
#
_cell.length_a   1.000
_cell.length_b   1.000
_cell.length_c   1.000
_cell.angle_alpha   90.00
_cell.angle_beta   90.00
_cell.angle_gamma   90.00
#
_symmetry.space_group_name_H-M   'P 1'
#
loop_
_entity.id
_entity.type
_entity.pdbx_description
1 polymer ?
#
loop_
_entity_poly.entity_id
_entity_poly.type
_entity_poly.pdbx_seq_one_letter_code
_entity_poly.pdbx_strand_id
1 'polypeptide(L)'
;MAKWLSHVDINGGSVLHTCAQYQGKGEASIKLLEYGGEHLPKEEMAMWLSSVTNCFSSVLHLCARYQTEGNTLTELIELAADQYVSEEDTREWLLRVDKKGWNILQYCARYQSQGATLTRLADYGENYLHKEKMAEWLSHVETTGANVLLHCARQHFKTLMEL
;
A
#
# COMPACT_ATOMS: atom_id res chain seq x y z
N MET A 1 -3.36 -23.44 -1.48
CA MET A 1 -2.59 -22.35 -2.10
C MET A 1 -2.15 -22.76 -3.49
N ALA A 2 -2.57 -22.03 -4.53
CA ALA A 2 -2.08 -22.26 -5.87
C ALA A 2 -0.53 -22.21 -5.90
N LYS A 3 0.10 -23.22 -6.51
CA LYS A 3 1.55 -23.47 -6.38
C LYS A 3 2.42 -22.29 -6.83
N TRP A 4 1.93 -21.42 -7.72
CA TRP A 4 2.66 -20.25 -8.19
C TRP A 4 2.66 -19.08 -7.19
N LEU A 5 1.64 -18.96 -6.32
CA LEU A 5 1.56 -17.91 -5.29
C LEU A 5 2.55 -18.11 -4.15
N SER A 6 2.89 -19.36 -3.86
CA SER A 6 3.84 -19.70 -2.79
C SER A 6 5.30 -19.50 -3.20
N HIS A 7 5.58 -19.18 -4.47
CA HIS A 7 6.93 -18.84 -4.89
C HIS A 7 7.22 -17.39 -4.52
N VAL A 8 8.35 -17.20 -3.85
CA VAL A 8 8.88 -15.90 -3.51
C VAL A 8 10.24 -15.70 -4.16
N ASP A 9 10.56 -14.46 -4.49
CA ASP A 9 11.89 -14.08 -4.99
C ASP A 9 12.94 -14.11 -3.85
N ILE A 10 14.18 -13.74 -4.18
CA ILE A 10 15.29 -13.65 -3.21
C ILE A 10 15.03 -12.66 -2.06
N ASN A 11 14.09 -11.73 -2.23
CA ASN A 11 13.69 -10.75 -1.24
C ASN A 11 12.45 -11.18 -0.46
N GLY A 12 11.94 -12.41 -0.66
CA GLY A 12 10.72 -12.89 -0.04
C GLY A 12 9.44 -12.30 -0.66
N GLY A 13 9.55 -11.59 -1.78
CA GLY A 13 8.41 -11.00 -2.49
C GLY A 13 7.68 -12.03 -3.34
N SER A 14 6.36 -12.09 -3.21
CA SER A 14 5.50 -12.82 -4.14
C SER A 14 5.51 -12.16 -5.53
N VAL A 15 4.95 -12.83 -6.53
CA VAL A 15 4.82 -12.25 -7.89
C VAL A 15 4.08 -10.90 -7.91
N LEU A 16 3.13 -10.67 -6.99
CA LEU A 16 2.45 -9.39 -6.85
C LEU A 16 3.40 -8.28 -6.37
N HIS A 17 4.33 -8.58 -5.46
CA HIS A 17 5.38 -7.64 -5.04
C HIS A 17 6.30 -7.30 -6.22
N THR A 18 6.68 -8.30 -7.01
CA THR A 18 7.52 -8.10 -8.20
C THR A 18 6.82 -7.22 -9.22
N CYS A 19 5.52 -7.42 -9.46
CA CYS A 19 4.72 -6.54 -10.32
C CYS A 19 4.67 -5.11 -9.75
N ALA A 20 4.42 -4.96 -8.45
CA ALA A 20 4.40 -3.67 -7.78
C ALA A 20 5.72 -2.89 -7.91
N GLN A 21 6.84 -3.60 -7.86
CA GLN A 21 8.18 -3.00 -7.87
C GLN A 21 8.69 -2.68 -9.27
N TYR A 22 8.44 -3.54 -10.25
CA TYR A 22 9.12 -3.47 -11.55
C TYR A 22 8.21 -3.09 -12.72
N GLN A 23 6.88 -3.15 -12.56
CA GLN A 23 5.95 -2.76 -13.62
C GLN A 23 5.45 -1.33 -13.35
N GLY A 24 6.11 -0.36 -13.99
CA GLY A 24 5.95 1.07 -13.69
C GLY A 24 4.55 1.66 -13.89
N LYS A 25 3.67 1.00 -14.65
CA LYS A 25 2.30 1.47 -14.92
C LYS A 25 1.21 0.86 -14.04
N GLY A 26 1.55 -0.07 -13.15
CA GLY A 26 0.56 -0.61 -12.24
C GLY A 26 -0.48 -1.58 -12.81
N GLU A 27 -0.77 -1.49 -14.10
CA GLU A 27 -1.71 -2.38 -14.82
C GLU A 27 -1.43 -3.86 -14.58
N ALA A 28 -0.17 -4.25 -14.49
CA ALA A 28 0.21 -5.64 -14.23
C ALA A 28 -0.22 -6.10 -12.83
N SER A 29 -0.12 -5.23 -11.81
CA SER A 29 -0.57 -5.55 -10.46
C SER A 29 -2.09 -5.70 -10.40
N ILE A 30 -2.84 -4.82 -11.07
CA ILE A 30 -4.31 -4.89 -11.13
C ILE A 30 -4.77 -6.15 -11.85
N LYS A 31 -4.26 -6.42 -13.07
CA LYS A 31 -4.62 -7.63 -13.83
C LYS A 31 -4.30 -8.93 -13.08
N LEU A 32 -3.17 -8.93 -12.37
CA LEU A 32 -2.76 -10.07 -11.57
C LEU A 32 -3.67 -10.26 -10.35
N LEU A 33 -4.17 -9.15 -9.78
CA LEU A 33 -5.15 -9.18 -8.70
C LEU A 33 -6.51 -9.69 -9.20
N GLU A 34 -7.01 -9.19 -10.33
CA GLU A 34 -8.24 -9.68 -10.97
C GLU A 34 -8.15 -11.17 -11.28
N TYR A 35 -7.05 -11.60 -11.91
CA TYR A 35 -6.79 -13.01 -12.19
C TYR A 35 -6.80 -13.86 -10.91
N GLY A 36 -6.16 -13.36 -9.85
CA GLY A 36 -6.23 -13.99 -8.54
C GLY A 36 -7.67 -14.13 -8.04
N GLY A 37 -8.45 -13.05 -8.10
CA GLY A 37 -9.85 -13.04 -7.68
C GLY A 37 -10.75 -14.02 -8.42
N GLU A 38 -10.49 -14.25 -9.71
CA GLU A 38 -11.21 -15.22 -10.53
C GLU A 38 -10.83 -16.68 -10.24
N HIS A 39 -9.61 -16.92 -9.74
CA HIS A 39 -9.02 -18.27 -9.69
C HIS A 39 -8.68 -18.76 -8.27
N LEU A 40 -8.77 -17.90 -7.27
CA LEU A 40 -8.35 -18.19 -5.89
C LEU A 40 -9.53 -18.04 -4.92
N PRO A 41 -9.61 -18.91 -3.89
CA PRO A 41 -10.47 -18.68 -2.75
C PRO A 41 -10.16 -17.34 -2.08
N LYS A 42 -11.18 -16.72 -1.47
CA LYS A 42 -11.04 -15.41 -0.80
C LYS A 42 -9.96 -15.43 0.28
N GLU A 43 -9.83 -16.53 1.01
CA GLU A 43 -8.82 -16.71 2.05
C GLU A 43 -7.40 -16.75 1.46
N GLU A 44 -7.21 -17.36 0.28
CA GLU A 44 -5.92 -17.37 -0.41
C GLU A 44 -5.57 -15.99 -0.94
N MET A 45 -6.56 -15.24 -1.44
CA MET A 45 -6.39 -13.84 -1.84
C MET A 45 -5.97 -12.96 -0.67
N ALA A 46 -6.66 -13.07 0.46
CA ALA A 46 -6.33 -12.31 1.66
C ALA A 46 -4.92 -12.62 2.17
N MET A 47 -4.52 -13.90 2.24
CA MET A 47 -3.15 -14.28 2.60
C MET A 47 -2.11 -13.71 1.62
N TRP A 48 -2.42 -13.70 0.32
CA TRP A 48 -1.51 -13.19 -0.69
C TRP A 48 -1.34 -11.66 -0.61
N LEU A 49 -2.44 -10.92 -0.41
CA LEU A 49 -2.42 -9.46 -0.22
C LEU A 49 -1.74 -9.04 1.09
N SER A 50 -1.93 -9.85 2.13
CA SER A 50 -1.28 -9.68 3.43
C SER A 50 0.17 -10.17 3.48
N SER A 51 0.67 -10.81 2.43
CA SER A 51 2.07 -11.23 2.38
C SER A 51 3.02 -10.02 2.34
N VAL A 52 4.25 -10.22 2.82
CA VAL A 52 5.28 -9.18 2.90
C VAL A 52 6.63 -9.72 2.47
N THR A 53 7.50 -8.83 2.02
CA THR A 53 8.90 -9.15 1.73
C THR A 53 9.71 -9.38 3.01
N ASN A 54 10.97 -9.81 2.87
CA ASN A 54 11.96 -9.92 3.95
C ASN A 54 12.23 -8.58 4.66
N CYS A 55 11.85 -7.46 4.05
CA CYS A 55 11.92 -6.13 4.63
C CYS A 55 10.58 -5.67 5.22
N PHE A 56 9.62 -6.57 5.39
CA PHE A 56 8.24 -6.29 5.82
C PHE A 56 7.49 -5.31 4.93
N SER A 57 7.95 -5.09 3.69
CA SER A 57 7.23 -4.27 2.72
C SER A 57 6.04 -5.06 2.18
N SER A 58 4.86 -4.45 2.18
CA SER A 58 3.67 -5.00 1.53
C SER A 58 3.68 -4.60 0.05
N VAL A 59 2.78 -5.18 -0.73
CA VAL A 59 2.54 -4.70 -2.10
C VAL A 59 2.22 -3.19 -2.13
N LEU A 60 1.48 -2.66 -1.17
CA LEU A 60 1.16 -1.23 -1.11
C LEU A 60 2.39 -0.35 -0.90
N HIS A 61 3.32 -0.77 -0.03
CA HIS A 61 4.60 -0.06 0.14
C HIS A 61 5.37 0.02 -1.19
N LEU A 62 5.37 -1.07 -1.97
CA LEU A 62 6.04 -1.12 -3.26
C LEU A 62 5.31 -0.29 -4.32
N CYS A 63 3.99 -0.38 -4.41
CA CYS A 63 3.18 0.44 -5.31
C CYS A 63 3.38 1.93 -5.00
N ALA A 64 3.28 2.35 -3.74
CA ALA A 64 3.48 3.74 -3.34
C ALA A 64 4.89 4.25 -3.66
N ARG A 65 5.89 3.38 -3.72
CA ARG A 65 7.26 3.75 -4.06
C ARG A 65 7.55 3.80 -5.56
N TYR A 66 7.09 2.80 -6.30
CA TYR A 66 7.54 2.53 -7.66
C TYR A 66 6.48 2.84 -8.72
N GLN A 67 5.19 2.77 -8.37
CA GLN A 67 4.08 3.08 -9.28
C GLN A 67 3.65 4.52 -9.03
N THR A 68 4.46 5.44 -9.53
CA THR A 68 4.33 6.89 -9.28
C THR A 68 3.49 7.61 -10.33
N GLU A 69 3.04 6.88 -11.35
CA GLU A 69 2.19 7.37 -12.42
C GLU A 69 0.75 6.84 -12.26
N GLY A 70 -0.23 7.73 -12.39
CA GLY A 70 -1.65 7.38 -12.37
C GLY A 70 -2.23 7.11 -10.98
N ASN A 71 -3.35 6.39 -10.95
CA ASN A 71 -4.13 6.10 -9.73
C ASN A 71 -3.94 4.65 -9.26
N THR A 72 -2.93 3.94 -9.73
CA THR A 72 -2.82 2.49 -9.49
C THR A 72 -2.86 2.14 -8.00
N LEU A 73 -2.19 2.92 -7.14
CA LEU A 73 -2.20 2.64 -5.71
C LEU A 73 -3.62 2.65 -5.15
N THR A 74 -4.40 3.68 -5.47
CA THR A 74 -5.78 3.81 -4.98
C THR A 74 -6.69 2.76 -5.62
N GLU A 75 -6.57 2.52 -6.92
CA GLU A 75 -7.32 1.47 -7.62
C GLU A 75 -7.03 0.07 -7.05
N LEU A 76 -5.78 -0.21 -6.69
CA LEU A 76 -5.41 -1.49 -6.10
C LEU A 76 -6.00 -1.66 -4.70
N ILE A 77 -6.01 -0.59 -3.89
CA ILE A 77 -6.62 -0.60 -2.56
C ILE A 77 -8.13 -0.80 -2.67
N GLU A 78 -8.81 -0.01 -3.49
CA GLU A 78 -10.25 -0.10 -3.73
C GLU A 78 -10.65 -1.50 -4.20
N LEU A 79 -9.96 -2.02 -5.23
CA LEU A 79 -10.22 -3.35 -5.77
C LEU A 79 -10.00 -4.45 -4.71
N ALA A 80 -8.91 -4.38 -3.95
CA ALA A 80 -8.60 -5.37 -2.94
C ALA A 80 -9.57 -5.35 -1.75
N ALA A 81 -9.86 -4.17 -1.21
CA ALA A 81 -10.74 -4.00 -0.06
C ALA A 81 -12.19 -4.36 -0.38
N ASP A 82 -12.69 -3.95 -1.56
CA ASP A 82 -14.09 -4.16 -1.91
C ASP A 82 -14.38 -5.62 -2.27
N GLN A 83 -13.41 -6.33 -2.85
CA GLN A 83 -13.66 -7.66 -3.43
C GLN A 83 -12.97 -8.81 -2.67
N TYR A 84 -11.78 -8.60 -2.12
CA TYR A 84 -10.89 -9.72 -1.79
C TYR A 84 -10.56 -9.85 -0.31
N VAL A 85 -10.59 -8.76 0.46
CA VAL A 85 -10.25 -8.80 1.89
C VAL A 85 -11.42 -8.36 2.76
N SER A 86 -11.28 -8.51 4.08
CA SER A 86 -12.24 -7.94 5.04
C SER A 86 -11.90 -6.48 5.36
N GLU A 87 -12.83 -5.79 6.01
CA GLU A 87 -12.57 -4.44 6.52
C GLU A 87 -11.41 -4.45 7.53
N GLU A 88 -11.30 -5.47 8.36
CA GLU A 88 -10.21 -5.61 9.33
C GLU A 88 -8.86 -5.82 8.65
N ASP A 89 -8.81 -6.70 7.64
CA ASP A 89 -7.60 -6.89 6.82
C ASP A 89 -7.18 -5.57 6.14
N THR A 90 -8.16 -4.79 5.67
CA THR A 90 -7.91 -3.48 5.05
C THR A 90 -7.28 -2.52 6.05
N ARG A 91 -7.81 -2.45 7.28
CA ARG A 91 -7.22 -1.63 8.35
C ARG A 91 -5.80 -2.06 8.68
N GLU A 92 -5.55 -3.35 8.84
CA GLU A 92 -4.20 -3.88 9.09
C GLU A 92 -3.24 -3.54 7.96
N TRP A 93 -3.72 -3.57 6.73
CA TRP A 93 -2.91 -3.29 5.54
C TRP A 93 -2.53 -1.81 5.43
N LEU A 94 -3.46 -0.91 5.75
CA LEU A 94 -3.22 0.54 5.81
C LEU A 94 -2.23 0.90 6.93
N LEU A 95 -2.42 0.34 8.13
CA LEU A 95 -1.61 0.63 9.32
C LEU A 95 -0.23 -0.04 9.30
N ARG A 96 0.02 -0.94 8.34
CA ARG A 96 1.27 -1.70 8.27
C ARG A 96 2.48 -0.79 8.09
N VAL A 97 3.58 -1.18 8.73
CA VAL A 97 4.89 -0.54 8.59
C VAL A 97 5.93 -1.54 8.09
N ASP A 98 6.87 -1.05 7.29
CA ASP A 98 8.02 -1.84 6.85
C ASP A 98 9.09 -1.97 7.96
N LYS A 99 10.20 -2.65 7.66
CA LYS A 99 11.33 -2.83 8.60
C LYS A 99 11.96 -1.52 9.09
N LYS A 100 11.82 -0.42 8.34
CA LYS A 100 12.31 0.91 8.71
C LYS A 100 11.25 1.73 9.43
N GLY A 101 10.09 1.13 9.72
CA GLY A 101 8.96 1.80 10.33
C GLY A 101 8.22 2.71 9.36
N TRP A 102 8.36 2.54 8.04
CA TRP A 102 7.64 3.37 7.07
C TRP A 102 6.26 2.78 6.80
N ASN A 103 5.22 3.60 6.93
CA ASN A 103 3.87 3.29 6.47
C ASN A 103 3.64 3.80 5.04
N ILE A 104 2.54 3.37 4.43
CA ILE A 104 2.16 3.72 3.07
C ILE A 104 2.00 5.23 2.83
N LEU A 105 1.51 6.01 3.80
CA LEU A 105 1.38 7.47 3.67
C LEU A 105 2.75 8.13 3.53
N GLN A 106 3.75 7.70 4.32
CA GLN A 106 5.12 8.21 4.23
C GLN A 106 5.77 7.87 2.90
N TYR A 107 5.50 6.68 2.34
CA TYR A 107 5.92 6.36 0.96
C TYR A 107 5.25 7.28 -0.06
N CYS A 108 3.94 7.49 0.04
CA CYS A 108 3.21 8.37 -0.86
C CYS A 108 3.77 9.79 -0.82
N ALA A 109 3.88 10.37 0.38
CA ALA A 109 4.41 11.71 0.59
C ALA A 109 5.86 11.90 0.11
N ARG A 110 6.63 10.83 -0.08
CA ARG A 110 8.02 10.89 -0.53
C ARG A 110 8.19 10.65 -2.01
N TYR A 111 7.46 9.69 -2.57
CA TYR A 111 7.73 9.16 -3.91
C TYR A 111 6.65 9.49 -4.92
N GLN A 112 5.41 9.74 -4.50
CA GLN A 112 4.34 10.08 -5.43
C GLN A 112 4.51 11.52 -5.85
N SER A 113 4.51 11.79 -7.16
CA SER A 113 4.72 13.15 -7.67
C SER A 113 3.54 14.08 -7.41
N GLN A 114 2.35 13.50 -7.20
CA GLN A 114 1.10 14.23 -7.02
C GLN A 114 0.58 14.07 -5.60
N GLY A 115 0.31 15.20 -4.95
CA GLY A 115 -0.35 15.25 -3.66
C GLY A 115 -1.73 14.58 -3.64
N ALA A 116 -2.41 14.55 -4.78
CA ALA A 116 -3.75 13.96 -4.92
C ALA A 116 -3.81 12.48 -4.52
N THR A 117 -2.76 11.69 -4.80
CA THR A 117 -2.71 10.28 -4.39
C THR A 117 -2.65 10.16 -2.87
N LEU A 118 -1.91 11.06 -2.21
CA LEU A 118 -1.81 11.09 -0.76
C LEU A 118 -3.13 11.53 -0.12
N THR A 119 -3.77 12.58 -0.64
CA THR A 119 -5.09 13.03 -0.16
C THR A 119 -6.11 11.92 -0.29
N ARG A 120 -6.22 11.27 -1.46
CA ARG A 120 -7.15 10.15 -1.65
C ARG A 120 -6.88 8.99 -0.71
N LEU A 121 -5.61 8.68 -0.45
CA LEU A 121 -5.25 7.63 0.49
C LEU A 121 -5.62 8.01 1.93
N ALA A 122 -5.52 9.29 2.30
CA ALA A 122 -5.98 9.80 3.58
C ALA A 122 -7.52 9.71 3.68
N ASP A 123 -8.26 10.18 2.67
CA ASP A 123 -9.72 10.07 2.58
C ASP A 123 -10.17 8.60 2.68
N TYR A 124 -9.43 7.71 2.03
CA TYR A 124 -9.66 6.28 2.11
C TYR A 124 -9.44 5.78 3.55
N GLY A 125 -8.37 6.21 4.20
CA GLY A 125 -8.14 5.93 5.61
C GLY A 125 -9.27 6.38 6.52
N GLU A 126 -9.87 7.55 6.28
CA GLU A 126 -11.01 8.03 7.09
C GLU A 126 -12.23 7.11 7.01
N ASN A 127 -12.43 6.43 5.88
CA ASN A 127 -13.55 5.48 5.71
C ASN A 127 -13.35 4.17 6.48
N TYR A 128 -12.10 3.75 6.71
CA TYR A 128 -11.78 2.44 7.29
C TYR A 128 -11.20 2.51 8.70
N LEU A 129 -10.53 3.61 9.04
CA LEU A 129 -9.89 3.83 10.33
C LEU A 129 -10.75 4.74 11.19
N HIS A 130 -11.06 4.29 12.41
CA HIS A 130 -11.62 5.18 13.41
C HIS A 130 -10.64 6.32 13.74
N LYS A 131 -11.17 7.41 14.29
CA LYS A 131 -10.45 8.67 14.53
C LYS A 131 -9.11 8.47 15.24
N GLU A 132 -9.05 7.61 16.25
CA GLU A 132 -7.82 7.32 17.00
C GLU A 132 -6.76 6.65 16.12
N LYS A 133 -7.17 5.69 15.28
CA LYS A 133 -6.27 4.98 14.37
C LYS A 133 -5.83 5.85 13.20
N MET A 134 -6.70 6.73 12.72
CA MET A 134 -6.32 7.74 11.73
C MET A 134 -5.25 8.68 12.30
N ALA A 135 -5.42 9.15 13.53
CA ALA A 135 -4.44 9.98 14.21
C ALA A 135 -3.11 9.24 14.44
N GLU A 136 -3.15 7.97 14.85
CA GLU A 136 -1.96 7.10 14.98
C GLU A 136 -1.23 6.97 13.63
N TRP A 137 -1.96 6.71 12.55
CA TRP A 137 -1.39 6.52 11.22
C TRP A 137 -0.70 7.76 10.66
N LEU A 138 -1.33 8.94 10.82
CA LEU A 138 -0.77 10.23 10.40
C LEU A 138 0.41 10.66 11.29
N SER A 139 0.33 10.40 12.60
CA SER A 139 1.37 10.81 13.55
C SER A 139 2.54 9.83 13.64
N HIS A 140 2.41 8.64 13.04
CA HIS A 140 3.44 7.60 13.06
C HIS A 140 4.80 8.13 12.58
N VAL A 141 5.84 7.81 13.36
CA VAL A 141 7.20 8.29 13.16
C VAL A 141 8.07 7.11 12.76
N GLU A 142 8.71 7.21 11.59
CA GLU A 142 9.64 6.18 11.14
C GLU A 142 11.01 6.32 11.83
N THR A 143 11.89 5.33 11.61
CA THR A 143 13.16 5.20 12.35
C THR A 143 14.11 6.39 12.27
N THR A 144 14.01 7.27 11.27
CA THR A 144 14.79 8.52 11.20
C THR A 144 14.14 9.71 11.91
N GLY A 145 12.98 9.53 12.53
CA GLY A 145 12.25 10.56 13.25
C GLY A 145 11.27 11.37 12.40
N ALA A 146 10.98 10.96 11.16
CA ALA A 146 10.05 11.65 10.28
C ALA A 146 8.65 11.03 10.33
N ASN A 147 7.60 11.86 10.25
CA ASN A 147 6.24 11.41 9.97
C ASN A 147 5.81 11.82 8.55
N VAL A 148 4.58 11.49 8.16
CA VAL A 148 4.03 11.86 6.83
C VAL A 148 4.10 13.37 6.59
N LEU A 149 3.80 14.19 7.61
CA LEU A 149 3.80 15.65 7.48
C LEU A 149 5.21 16.19 7.18
N LEU A 150 6.24 15.63 7.80
CA LEU A 150 7.63 16.03 7.51
C LEU A 150 8.06 15.63 6.09
N HIS A 151 7.55 14.52 5.55
CA HIS A 151 7.76 14.15 4.15
C HIS A 151 7.00 15.09 3.20
N CYS A 152 5.75 15.43 3.52
CA CYS A 152 4.96 16.39 2.76
C CYS A 152 5.60 17.77 2.73
N ALA A 153 6.10 18.27 3.85
CA ALA A 153 6.79 19.57 3.90
C ALA A 153 8.00 19.63 2.95
N ARG A 154 8.65 18.49 2.69
CA ARG A 154 9.82 18.40 1.80
C ARG A 154 9.47 18.32 0.31
N GLN A 155 8.31 17.76 -0.04
CA GLN A 155 7.97 17.40 -1.43
C GLN A 155 6.62 17.96 -1.93
N HIS A 156 5.65 18.17 -1.03
CA HIS A 156 4.26 18.52 -1.32
C HIS A 156 3.72 19.55 -0.32
N PHE A 157 4.38 20.70 -0.18
CA PHE A 157 4.00 21.71 0.81
C PHE A 157 2.52 22.15 0.71
N LYS A 158 1.95 22.16 -0.49
CA LYS A 158 0.51 22.48 -0.68
C LYS A 158 -0.40 21.42 -0.06
N THR A 159 -0.10 20.14 -0.26
CA THR A 159 -0.87 18.99 0.26
C THR A 159 -0.82 18.91 1.78
N LEU A 160 0.26 19.40 2.40
CA LEU A 160 0.35 19.50 3.86
C LEU A 160 -0.79 20.31 4.49
N MET A 161 -1.32 21.31 3.77
CA MET A 161 -2.42 22.15 4.29
C MET A 161 -3.80 21.52 4.10
N GLU A 162 -3.87 20.40 3.39
CA GLU A 162 -5.10 19.69 3.03
C GLU A 162 -5.24 18.34 3.79
N LEU A 163 -4.19 17.92 4.50
CA LEU A 163 -4.14 16.74 5.40
C LEU A 163 -4.36 17.14 6.86
#